data_AF-A0A350G101-F1
#
_entry.id   AF-A0A350G101-F1
#
_cell.length_a   1.000
_cell.length_b   1.000
_cell.length_c   1.000
_cell.angle_alpha   90.00
_cell.angle_beta   90.00
_cell.angle_gamma   90.00
#
_symmetry.space_group_name_H-M   'P 1'
#
loop_
_entity.id
_entity.type
_entity.pdbx_description
1 polymer ?
#
loop_
_entity_poly.entity_id
_entity_poly.type
_entity_poly.pdbx_seq_one_letter_code
_entity_poly.pdbx_strand_id
1 'polypeptide(L)'
;MTKSARTISYYLFFLLVITVAFGLRSHAADTLGIDYDEDDYLRAGQEFAHHIRTSDWSGFLESNYRPEHPQLAKIMFGLSILGLPEEPLVADVPITAQPASSLPPEQL
;
A
#
# COMPACT_ATOMS: atom_id res chain seq x y z
N MET A 1 -24.06 30.77 18.26
CA MET A 1 -23.21 29.64 18.71
C MET A 1 -22.00 30.17 19.45
N THR A 2 -21.66 29.61 20.61
CA THR A 2 -20.41 29.93 21.30
C THR A 2 -19.22 29.44 20.48
N LYS A 3 -18.05 30.07 20.62
CA LYS A 3 -16.82 29.64 19.90
C LYS A 3 -16.55 28.14 20.11
N SER A 4 -16.77 27.63 21.32
CA SER A 4 -16.61 26.22 21.68
C SER A 4 -17.58 25.30 20.93
N ALA A 5 -18.85 25.66 20.80
CA ALA A 5 -19.83 24.86 20.06
C ALA A 5 -19.47 24.74 18.57
N ARG A 6 -18.91 25.81 17.98
CA ARG A 6 -18.42 25.79 16.60
C ARG A 6 -17.20 24.89 16.44
N THR A 7 -16.23 24.97 17.36
CA THR A 7 -15.05 24.10 17.33
C THR A 7 -15.43 22.62 17.47
N ILE A 8 -16.35 22.29 18.39
CA ILE A 8 -16.87 20.92 18.53
C ILE A 8 -17.52 20.44 17.24
N SER A 9 -18.34 21.27 16.59
CA SER A 9 -18.96 20.90 15.32
C SER A 9 -17.95 20.59 14.21
N TYR A 10 -16.81 21.31 14.16
CA TYR A 10 -15.75 21.00 13.21
C TYR A 10 -15.06 19.67 13.51
N TYR A 11 -14.81 19.36 14.77
CA TYR A 11 -14.23 18.06 15.13
C TYR A 11 -15.17 16.90 14.81
N LEU A 12 -16.47 17.05 15.10
CA LEU A 12 -17.47 16.04 14.74
C LEU A 12 -17.56 15.85 13.23
N PHE A 13 -17.55 16.95 12.47
CA PHE A 13 -17.56 16.87 11.01
C PHE A 13 -16.28 16.22 10.46
N PHE A 14 -15.11 16.57 10.99
CA PHE A 14 -13.85 15.96 10.60
C PHE A 14 -13.83 14.45 10.89
N LEU A 15 -14.29 14.04 12.08
CA LEU A 15 -14.41 12.64 12.44
C LEU A 15 -15.38 11.88 11.51
N LEU A 16 -16.51 12.51 11.16
CA LEU A 16 -17.46 11.95 10.21
C LEU A 16 -16.81 11.73 8.84
N VAL A 17 -16.08 12.73 8.32
CA VAL A 17 -15.38 12.62 7.03
C VAL A 17 -14.36 11.49 7.05
N ILE A 18 -13.54 11.37 8.11
CA ILE A 18 -12.59 10.26 8.26
C ILE A 18 -13.32 8.93 8.25
N THR A 19 -14.39 8.80 9.04
CA THR A 19 -15.13 7.54 9.18
C THR A 19 -15.71 7.09 7.85
N VAL A 20 -16.35 8.02 7.11
CA VAL A 20 -16.91 7.73 5.78
C VAL A 20 -15.80 7.41 4.78
N ALA A 21 -14.71 8.18 4.77
CA ALA A 21 -13.59 7.97 3.85
C ALA A 21 -12.87 6.63 4.07
N PHE A 22 -12.70 6.23 5.33
CA PHE A 22 -12.14 4.93 5.71
C PHE A 22 -13.08 3.80 5.32
N GLY A 23 -14.36 3.86 5.72
CA GLY A 23 -15.34 2.83 5.40
C GLY A 23 -15.48 2.56 3.90
N LEU A 24 -15.50 3.62 3.07
CA LEU A 24 -15.54 3.47 1.62
C LEU A 24 -14.28 2.82 1.04
N ARG A 25 -13.09 3.14 1.56
CA ARG A 25 -11.82 2.57 1.09
C ARG A 25 -11.64 1.12 1.52
N SER A 26 -11.99 0.79 2.76
CA SER A 26 -11.98 -0.60 3.22
C SER A 26 -12.95 -1.46 2.41
N HIS A 27 -14.17 -0.96 2.17
CA HIS A 27 -15.13 -1.68 1.33
C HIS A 27 -14.61 -1.88 -0.10
N ALA A 28 -13.96 -0.87 -0.68
CA ALA A 28 -13.37 -0.99 -2.01
C ALA A 28 -12.24 -2.03 -2.05
N ALA A 29 -11.36 -2.04 -1.04
CA ALA A 29 -10.28 -3.03 -0.92
C ALA A 29 -10.82 -4.47 -0.83
N ASP A 30 -11.95 -4.67 -0.16
CA ASP A 30 -12.55 -6.01 0.00
C ASP A 30 -13.35 -6.50 -1.22
N THR A 31 -13.81 -5.59 -2.09
CA THR A 31 -14.81 -5.92 -3.12
C THR A 31 -14.38 -5.67 -4.55
N LEU A 32 -13.42 -4.77 -4.79
CA LEU A 32 -12.85 -4.57 -6.11
C LEU A 32 -11.83 -5.67 -6.41
N GLY A 33 -11.68 -5.97 -7.70
CA GLY A 33 -10.59 -6.84 -8.16
C GLY A 33 -9.26 -6.09 -8.13
N ILE A 34 -8.18 -6.86 -8.22
CA ILE A 34 -6.81 -6.35 -8.30
C ILE A 34 -6.67 -5.41 -9.50
N ASP A 35 -6.16 -4.19 -9.28
CA ASP A 35 -5.86 -3.22 -10.32
C ASP A 35 -4.49 -3.49 -10.99
N TYR A 36 -4.25 -2.82 -12.13
CA TYR A 36 -3.11 -3.09 -13.02
C TYR A 36 -1.73 -2.96 -12.38
N ASP A 37 -1.55 -2.04 -11.43
CA ASP A 37 -0.24 -1.77 -10.82
C ASP A 37 -0.11 -2.36 -9.40
N GLU A 38 -1.16 -3.00 -8.87
CA GLU A 38 -1.15 -3.52 -7.49
C GLU A 38 -0.08 -4.61 -7.30
N ASP A 39 0.12 -5.45 -8.29
CA ASP A 39 1.16 -6.48 -8.32
C ASP A 39 2.56 -5.86 -8.35
N ASP A 40 2.76 -4.81 -9.14
CA ASP A 40 4.02 -4.06 -9.23
C ASP A 40 4.39 -3.40 -7.89
N TYR A 41 3.42 -2.77 -7.21
CA TYR A 41 3.64 -2.17 -5.89
C TYR A 41 3.86 -3.22 -4.80
N LEU A 42 3.11 -4.33 -4.83
CA LEU A 42 3.31 -5.42 -3.88
C LEU A 42 4.69 -6.06 -4.06
N ARG A 43 5.10 -6.34 -5.31
CA ARG A 43 6.43 -6.86 -5.63
C ARG A 43 7.54 -5.95 -5.11
N ALA A 44 7.47 -4.66 -5.43
CA ALA A 44 8.45 -3.69 -4.95
C ALA A 44 8.44 -3.59 -3.41
N GLY A 45 7.26 -3.67 -2.79
CA GLY A 45 7.10 -3.76 -1.35
C GLY A 45 7.80 -4.99 -0.77
N GLN A 46 7.68 -6.16 -1.39
CA GLN A 46 8.37 -7.38 -0.98
C GLN A 46 9.89 -7.21 -1.06
N GLU A 47 10.43 -6.59 -2.11
CA GLU A 47 11.87 -6.27 -2.24
C GLU A 47 12.34 -5.38 -1.07
N PHE A 48 11.64 -4.26 -0.80
CA PHE A 48 12.00 -3.38 0.33
C PHE A 48 11.82 -4.05 1.70
N ALA A 49 10.76 -4.84 1.89
CA ALA A 49 10.56 -5.59 3.13
C ALA A 49 11.71 -6.59 3.36
N HIS A 50 12.17 -7.26 2.30
CA HIS A 50 13.32 -8.15 2.37
C HIS A 50 14.60 -7.42 2.81
N HIS A 51 14.93 -6.29 2.18
CA HIS A 51 16.10 -5.48 2.56
C HIS A 51 16.04 -5.02 4.03
N ILE A 52 14.86 -4.62 4.52
CA ILE A 52 14.69 -4.23 5.94
C ILE A 52 14.92 -5.44 6.86
N ARG A 53 14.30 -6.59 6.56
CA ARG A 53 14.44 -7.82 7.38
C ARG A 53 15.88 -8.31 7.47
N THR A 54 16.63 -8.19 6.38
CA THR A 54 18.04 -8.62 6.30
C THR A 54 19.04 -7.54 6.71
N SER A 55 18.56 -6.34 7.07
CA SER A 55 19.40 -5.16 7.35
C SER A 55 20.32 -4.75 6.20
N ASP A 56 19.92 -5.03 4.95
CA ASP A 56 20.62 -4.63 3.73
C ASP A 56 20.20 -3.21 3.31
N TRP A 57 20.84 -2.22 3.94
CA TRP A 57 20.56 -0.81 3.65
C TRP A 57 21.07 -0.35 2.28
N SER A 58 22.09 -1.01 1.73
CA SER A 58 22.56 -0.78 0.35
C SER A 58 21.45 -1.06 -0.67
N GLY A 59 20.62 -2.08 -0.41
CA GLY A 59 19.47 -2.43 -1.24
C GLY A 59 18.50 -1.27 -1.52
N PHE A 60 18.39 -0.27 -0.63
CA PHE A 60 17.55 0.91 -0.88
C PHE A 60 18.05 1.82 -2.00
N LEU A 61 19.35 1.77 -2.30
CA LEU A 61 19.97 2.53 -3.38
C LEU A 61 20.07 1.71 -4.68
N GLU A 62 20.01 0.39 -4.57
CA GLU A 62 20.20 -0.55 -5.68
C GLU A 62 18.85 -1.00 -6.28
N SER A 63 17.81 -1.14 -5.46
CA SER A 63 16.48 -1.58 -5.88
C SER A 63 15.69 -0.44 -6.51
N ASN A 64 15.27 -0.63 -7.77
CA ASN A 64 14.51 0.36 -8.54
C ASN A 64 13.56 -0.32 -9.53
N TYR A 65 12.83 -1.33 -9.05
CA TYR A 65 11.78 -1.98 -9.83
C TYR A 65 10.76 -0.94 -10.32
N ARG A 66 10.44 -0.92 -11.62
CA ARG A 66 9.53 0.07 -12.25
C ARG A 66 9.94 1.53 -12.01
N PRO A 67 11.08 1.99 -12.57
CA PRO A 67 11.70 3.29 -12.24
C PRO A 67 10.83 4.52 -12.53
N GLU A 68 9.81 4.39 -13.36
CA GLU A 68 8.80 5.41 -13.65
C GLU A 68 7.87 5.71 -12.46
N HIS A 69 7.75 4.80 -11.48
CA HIS A 69 6.98 5.00 -10.26
C HIS A 69 7.84 5.50 -9.08
N PRO A 70 7.39 6.50 -8.30
CA PRO A 70 8.14 7.02 -7.15
C PRO A 70 8.46 5.97 -6.08
N GLN A 71 9.70 5.96 -5.59
CA GLN A 71 10.19 4.98 -4.61
C GLN A 71 9.49 5.03 -3.25
N LEU A 72 9.04 6.21 -2.82
CA LEU A 72 8.42 6.35 -1.50
C LEU A 72 7.19 5.44 -1.33
N ALA A 73 6.34 5.34 -2.36
CA ALA A 73 5.16 4.48 -2.29
C ALA A 73 5.54 3.00 -2.11
N LYS A 74 6.53 2.53 -2.88
CA LYS A 74 7.03 1.14 -2.81
C LYS A 74 7.63 0.81 -1.44
N ILE A 75 8.41 1.74 -0.86
CA ILE A 75 8.94 1.60 0.50
C ILE A 75 7.79 1.52 1.52
N MET A 76 6.76 2.35 1.37
CA MET A 76 5.60 2.32 2.28
C MET A 76 4.84 0.99 2.21
N PHE A 77 4.71 0.39 1.01
CA PHE A 77 4.18 -0.97 0.85
C PHE A 77 5.06 -2.01 1.58
N GLY A 78 6.38 -1.92 1.46
CA GLY A 78 7.30 -2.79 2.19
C GLY A 78 7.16 -2.67 3.71
N LEU A 79 6.95 -1.44 4.22
CA LEU A 79 6.69 -1.20 5.64
C LEU A 79 5.35 -1.78 6.10
N SER A 80 4.29 -1.72 5.29
CA SER A 80 2.98 -2.25 5.68
C SER A 80 2.97 -3.78 5.79
N ILE A 81 3.80 -4.48 4.99
CA ILE A 81 3.88 -5.94 5.01
C ILE A 81 5.04 -6.48 5.88
N LEU A 82 5.81 -5.61 6.52
CA LEU A 82 7.06 -5.99 7.21
C LEU A 82 6.84 -7.07 8.30
N GLY A 83 5.72 -6.96 9.02
CA GLY A 83 5.33 -7.90 10.09
C GLY A 83 4.65 -9.19 9.61
N LEU A 84 4.42 -9.33 8.31
CA LEU A 84 3.80 -10.51 7.70
C LEU A 84 4.88 -11.54 7.29
N PRO A 85 4.50 -12.82 7.11
CA PRO A 85 5.41 -13.82 6.56
C PRO A 85 6.01 -13.38 5.22
N GLU A 86 7.26 -13.77 5.00
CA GLU A 86 7.89 -13.58 3.71
C GLU A 86 7.30 -14.56 2.69
N GLU A 87 6.88 -14.02 1.55
CA GLU A 87 6.29 -14.76 0.44
C GLU A 87 7.23 -14.69 -0.77
N PRO A 88 7.15 -15.64 -1.71
CA PRO A 88 7.85 -15.52 -2.98
C PRO A 88 7.52 -14.20 -3.69
N LEU A 89 8.51 -13.63 -4.37
CA LEU A 89 8.31 -12.42 -5.14
C LEU A 89 7.20 -12.62 -6.17
N VAL A 90 6.23 -11.69 -6.18
CA VAL A 90 5.21 -11.59 -7.22
C VAL A 90 5.90 -11.51 -8.58
N ALA A 91 5.42 -12.25 -9.59
CA ALA A 91 6.09 -12.38 -10.87
C ALA A 91 6.22 -11.03 -11.60
N ASP A 92 7.37 -10.77 -12.22
CA ASP A 92 7.54 -9.62 -13.10
C ASP A 92 6.88 -9.91 -14.46
N VAL A 93 5.83 -9.17 -14.78
CA VAL A 93 5.06 -9.30 -16.02
C VAL A 93 5.18 -8.04 -16.88
N PRO A 94 4.89 -8.10 -18.20
CA PRO A 94 4.89 -6.91 -19.03
C PRO A 94 3.82 -5.91 -18.59
N ILE A 95 4.08 -4.60 -18.73
CA ILE A 95 3.10 -3.53 -18.42
C ILE A 95 1.79 -3.58 -19.24
N THR A 96 1.74 -4.41 -20.29
CA THR A 96 0.54 -4.65 -21.10
C THR A 96 -0.23 -5.90 -20.66
N ALA A 97 0.22 -6.58 -19.60
CA ALA A 97 -0.47 -7.71 -19.04
C ALA A 97 -1.85 -7.29 -18.50
N GLN A 98 -2.74 -8.26 -18.37
CA GLN A 98 -3.98 -8.05 -17.62
C GLN A 98 -3.65 -7.98 -16.12
N PRO A 99 -4.50 -7.34 -15.29
CA PRO A 99 -4.29 -7.33 -13.85
C PRO A 99 -4.12 -8.74 -13.30
N ALA A 100 -3.29 -8.87 -12.26
CA ALA A 100 -3.01 -10.16 -11.67
C ALA A 100 -4.32 -10.85 -11.24
N SER A 101 -4.46 -12.13 -11.60
CA SER A 101 -5.64 -12.92 -11.20
C SER A 101 -5.66 -13.26 -9.71
N SER A 102 -4.51 -13.17 -9.06
CA SER A 102 -4.30 -13.48 -7.65
C SER A 102 -2.99 -12.89 -7.16
N LEU A 103 -2.97 -12.43 -5.92
CA LEU A 103 -1.77 -12.02 -5.18
C LEU A 103 -1.69 -12.81 -3.86
N PRO A 104 -0.52 -12.85 -3.19
CA PRO A 104 -0.36 -13.55 -1.91
C PRO A 104 -1.40 -13.06 -0.87
N PRO A 105 -2.36 -13.89 -0.44
CA PRO A 105 -3.52 -13.43 0.31
C PRO A 105 -3.17 -12.91 1.70
N GLU A 106 -2.07 -13.38 2.29
CA GLU A 106 -1.59 -12.91 3.58
C GLU A 106 -0.97 -11.50 3.52
N GLN A 107 -0.68 -10.99 2.32
CA GLN A 107 -0.06 -9.68 2.05
C GLN A 107 -1.01 -8.68 1.37
N LEU A 108 -2.32 -8.98 1.35
CA LEU A 108 -3.39 -8.11 0.85
C LEU A 108 -4.22 -7.52 1.99
#